data_AF-A0A970HHM3-F1
#
_entry.id   AF-A0A970HHM3-F1
#
_cell.length_a   1.000
_cell.length_b   1.000
_cell.length_c   1.000
_cell.angle_alpha   90.00
_cell.angle_beta   90.00
_cell.angle_gamma   90.00
#
_symmetry.space_group_name_H-M   'P 1'
#
loop_
_entity.id
_entity.type
_entity.pdbx_description
1 polymer ?
#
loop_
_entity_poly.entity_id
_entity_poly.type
_entity_poly.pdbx_seq_one_letter_code
_entity_poly.pdbx_strand_id
1 'polypeptide(L)' 'EYTLEVVACIGACGLAPTIMIDDETYGRLTPRDVRKLLRQKKRAAKAQ' A
#
# COMPACT_ATOMS: atom_id res chain seq x y z
N GLU A 1 -11.53 -1.11 -7.73
CA GLU A 1 -12.22 -0.64 -6.52
C GLU A 1 -11.21 -0.66 -5.36
N TYR A 2 -11.45 0.03 -4.25
CA TYR A 2 -10.53 0.02 -3.10
C TYR A 2 -11.31 -0.16 -1.80
N THR A 3 -10.80 -1.02 -0.93
CA THR A 3 -11.25 -1.17 0.45
C THR A 3 -10.12 -0.73 1.37
N LEU A 4 -10.45 0.04 2.40
CA LEU A 4 -9.49 0.48 3.41
C LEU A 4 -9.82 -0.21 4.72
N GLU A 5 -8.85 -0.96 5.24
CA GLU A 5 -8.95 -1.63 6.53
C GLU A 5 -7.82 -1.17 7.44
N VAL A 6 -8.12 -1.01 8.72
CA VAL A 6 -7.13 -0.65 9.74
C VAL A 6 -6.74 -1.92 10.47
N VAL A 7 -5.45 -2.23 10.45
CA VAL A 7 -4.89 -3.41 11.12
C VAL A 7 -3.86 -2.97 12.16
N ALA A 8 -3.79 -3.70 13.27
CA ALA A 8 -2.87 -3.39 14.36
C ALA A 8 -1.42 -3.81 14.05
N CYS A 9 -1.20 -4.93 13.35
CA CYS A 9 0.13 -5.43 13.05
C CYS A 9 0.16 -6.17 11.71
N ILE A 10 1.21 -5.91 10.91
CA ILE A 10 1.52 -6.59 9.63
C ILE A 10 2.84 -7.38 9.75
N GLY A 11 3.51 -7.34 10.92
CA GLY A 11 4.81 -7.99 11.14
C GLY A 11 5.99 -7.28 10.45
N ALA A 12 5.80 -6.09 9.88
CA ALA A 12 6.80 -5.34 9.12
C ALA A 12 7.34 -4.11 9.89
N CYS A 13 7.43 -4.18 11.22
CA CYS A 13 7.78 -3.04 12.09
C CYS A 13 9.11 -2.34 11.71
N GLY A 14 10.11 -3.09 11.26
CA GLY A 14 11.42 -2.53 10.82
C GLY A 14 11.36 -1.71 9.52
N LEU A 15 10.22 -1.74 8.83
CA LEU A 15 9.96 -0.98 7.61
C LEU A 15 8.92 0.12 7.84
N ALA A 16 8.51 0.40 9.08
CA ALA A 16 7.52 1.43 9.38
C ALA A 16 7.91 2.80 8.79
N PRO A 17 6.94 3.58 8.27
CA PRO A 17 5.51 3.28 8.08
C PRO A 17 5.24 2.27 6.94
N THR A 18 4.33 1.31 7.15
CA THR A 18 4.00 0.24 6.19
C THR A 18 2.51 0.19 5.84
N ILE A 19 2.19 -0.21 4.62
CA ILE A 19 0.84 -0.61 4.20
C ILE A 19 0.93 -1.92 3.41
N MET A 20 -0.15 -2.70 3.42
CA MET A 20 -0.30 -3.88 2.59
C MET A 20 -1.40 -3.60 1.55
N ILE A 21 -1.11 -3.87 0.29
CA ILE A 21 -2.10 -3.79 -0.79
C ILE A 21 -2.15 -5.17 -1.42
N ASP A 22 -3.33 -5.79 -1.35
CA ASP A 22 -3.50 -7.22 -1.65
C ASP A 22 -2.50 -8.03 -0.79
N ASP A 23 -1.62 -8.84 -1.38
CA ASP A 23 -0.59 -9.62 -0.66
C ASP A 23 0.80 -8.96 -0.66
N GLU A 24 0.92 -7.73 -1.14
CA GLU A 24 2.20 -7.02 -1.25
C GLU A 24 2.38 -6.01 -0.12
N THR A 25 3.46 -6.19 0.64
CA THR A 25 3.84 -5.28 1.74
C THR A 25 4.75 -4.16 1.23
N TYR A 26 4.39 -2.92 1.52
CA TYR A 26 5.13 -1.72 1.18
C TYR A 26 5.56 -0.99 2.45
N GLY A 27 6.84 -0.64 2.55
CA GLY A 27 7.39 0.04 3.72
C GLY A 27 8.25 1.27 3.38
N ARG A 28 8.67 1.99 4.42
CA ARG A 28 9.39 3.27 4.38
C ARG A 28 8.64 4.32 3.56
N LEU A 29 7.33 4.38 3.75
CA LEU A 29 6.44 5.21 2.93
C LEU A 29 6.25 6.61 3.51
N THR A 30 6.19 7.60 2.63
CA THR A 30 5.63 8.93 2.92
C THR A 30 4.22 9.08 2.35
N PRO A 31 3.42 10.08 2.79
CA PRO A 31 2.11 10.35 2.19
C PRO A 31 2.18 10.61 0.67
N ARG A 32 3.31 11.12 0.15
CA ARG A 32 3.50 11.33 -1.28
C ARG A 32 3.68 10.00 -2.02
N ASP A 33 4.40 9.06 -1.41
CA ASP A 33 4.66 7.75 -2.00
C ASP A 33 3.38 6.92 -2.06
N VAL A 34 2.55 6.96 -1.01
CA VAL A 34 1.24 6.29 -1.01
C VAL A 34 0.36 6.78 -2.17
N ARG A 35 0.27 8.10 -2.40
CA ARG A 35 -0.49 8.64 -3.54
C ARG A 35 0.06 8.18 -4.89
N LYS A 36 1.39 8.09 -5.03
CA LYS A 36 2.03 7.59 -6.25
C LYS A 36 1.72 6.11 -6.46
N LEU A 37 1.83 5.30 -5.40
CA LEU A 37 1.57 3.88 -5.41
C LEU A 37 0.13 3.55 -5.80
N LEU A 38 -0.85 4.24 -5.18
CA LEU A 38 -2.27 4.08 -5.52
C LEU A 38 -2.55 4.45 -6.99
N ARG A 39 -1.92 5.51 -7.52
CA ARG A 39 -2.03 5.85 -8.96
C ARG A 39 -1.44 4.78 -9.87
N GLN A 40 -0.34 4.14 -9.47
CA GLN A 40 0.28 3.06 -10.24
C GLN A 40 -0.61 1.82 -10.25
N LYS A 41 -1.07 1.38 -9.07
CA LYS A 41 -1.98 0.23 -8.94
C LYS A 41 -3.30 0.44 -9.68
N LYS A 42 -3.87 1.66 -9.63
CA LYS A 42 -5.07 2.02 -10.42
C LYS A 42 -4.87 1.87 -11.93
N ARG A 43 -3.66 2.15 -12.44
CA ARG A 43 -3.34 2.01 -13.87
C ARG A 43 -3.12 0.56 -14.25
N ALA A 44 -2.42 -0.21 -13.41
CA ALA A 44 -2.21 -1.64 -13.61
C ALA A 44 -3.53 -2.42 -13.65
N ALA A 45 -4.43 -2.15 -12.69
CA ALA A 45 -5.75 -2.77 -12.62
C ALA A 45 -6.72 -2.33 -13.74
N LYS A 46 -6.38 -1.30 -14.53
CA LYS A 46 -7.18 -0.84 -15.68
C LYS A 46 -6.71 -1.43 -17.02
N ALA A 47 -5.54 -2.06 -17.03
CA ALA A 47 -4.97 -2.74 -18.19
C ALA A 47 -5.28 -4.25 -18.18
N GLN A 48 -6.01 -4.71 -17.16
CA GLN A 48 -6.58 -6.05 -17.02
C GLN A 48 -8.09 -5.97 -17.23
#